data_AF-A0AA37MFN7-F1
#
_entry.id   AF-A0AA37MFN7-F1
#
_cell.length_a   1.000
_cell.length_b   1.000
_cell.length_c   1.000
_cell.angle_alpha   90.00
_cell.angle_beta   90.00
_cell.angle_gamma   90.00
#
_symmetry.space_group_name_H-M   'P 1'
#
loop_
_entity.id
_entity.type
_entity.pdbx_description
1 polymer ?
#
loop_
_entity_poly.entity_id
_entity_poly.type
_entity_poly.pdbx_seq_one_letter_code
_entity_poly.pdbx_strand_id
1 'polypeptide(L)'
;MAPRFMKEAGVVAFANVPICLPGRKAYGLLQVDATEPRDFGNEDTEFLRTYAIILGQVIDRLQKVSALRQSEDRFQRFAEHSANVLWLADLKSGRLVHLSPRFAQV
;
A
#
# COMPACT_ATOMS: atom_id res chain seq x y z
N MET A 1 -20.83 -12.09 18.86
CA MET A 1 -20.56 -13.54 18.77
C MET A 1 -19.45 -13.74 17.76
N ALA A 2 -18.39 -14.49 18.10
CA ALA A 2 -17.24 -14.67 17.19
C ALA A 2 -17.65 -15.39 15.89
N PRO A 3 -17.09 -15.00 14.74
CA PRO A 3 -17.30 -15.66 13.44
C PRO A 3 -17.05 -17.18 13.48
N ARG A 4 -17.74 -17.93 12.61
CA ARG A 4 -17.66 -19.41 12.58
C ARG A 4 -16.24 -19.92 12.37
N PHE A 5 -15.47 -19.30 11.46
CA PHE A 5 -14.09 -19.72 11.17
C PHE A 5 -13.16 -19.60 12.39
N MET A 6 -13.38 -18.62 13.27
CA MET A 6 -12.59 -18.46 14.50
C MET A 6 -12.87 -19.59 15.48
N LYS A 7 -14.14 -19.98 15.60
CA LYS A 7 -14.54 -21.11 16.45
C LYS A 7 -14.00 -22.43 15.93
N GLU A 8 -14.03 -22.64 14.62
CA GLU A 8 -13.47 -23.83 13.98
C GLU A 8 -11.94 -23.90 14.15
N ALA A 9 -11.26 -22.75 14.18
CA ALA A 9 -9.85 -22.64 14.51
C ALA A 9 -9.53 -22.75 16.02
N GLY A 10 -10.55 -22.95 16.88
CA GLY A 10 -10.38 -23.07 18.32
C GLY A 10 -10.01 -21.76 19.03
N VAL A 11 -10.24 -20.60 18.40
CA VAL A 11 -9.93 -19.30 19.00
C VAL A 11 -10.89 -19.03 20.17
N VAL A 12 -10.32 -18.82 21.35
CA VAL A 12 -11.04 -18.55 22.60
C VAL A 12 -10.75 -17.16 23.18
N ALA A 13 -9.67 -16.50 22.74
CA ALA A 13 -9.35 -15.13 23.07
C ALA A 13 -8.67 -14.45 21.87
N PHE A 14 -8.87 -13.14 21.71
CA PHE A 14 -8.23 -12.36 20.65
C PHE A 14 -8.08 -10.90 21.04
N ALA A 15 -7.11 -10.21 20.44
CA ALA A 15 -6.93 -8.77 20.55
C ALA A 15 -6.82 -8.15 19.16
N ASN A 16 -7.42 -6.96 19.02
CA ASN A 16 -7.54 -6.26 17.75
C ASN A 16 -7.17 -4.79 17.92
N VAL A 17 -6.31 -4.30 17.02
CA VAL A 17 -6.02 -2.87 16.90
C VAL A 17 -6.20 -2.39 15.46
N PRO A 18 -6.70 -1.16 15.22
CA PRO A 18 -6.86 -0.65 13.87
C PRO A 18 -5.51 -0.31 13.23
N ILE A 19 -5.34 -0.72 11.98
CA ILE A 19 -4.30 -0.21 11.09
C ILE A 19 -4.90 0.99 10.34
N CYS A 20 -4.28 2.15 10.51
CA CYS A 20 -4.66 3.39 9.84
C CYS A 20 -3.52 3.87 8.94
N LEU A 21 -3.87 4.27 7.72
CA LEU A 21 -2.96 5.01 6.84
C LEU A 21 -2.83 6.47 7.32
N PRO A 22 -1.87 7.25 6.78
CA PRO A 22 -1.76 8.69 7.06
C PRO A 22 -3.10 9.41 6.91
N GLY A 23 -3.36 10.38 7.79
CA GLY A 23 -4.66 11.08 7.85
C GLY A 23 -5.78 10.29 8.56
N ARG A 24 -5.44 9.27 9.36
CA ARG A 24 -6.39 8.41 10.09
C ARG A 24 -7.38 7.66 9.19
N LYS A 25 -7.00 7.39 7.95
CA LYS A 25 -7.81 6.58 7.03
C LYS A 25 -7.74 5.12 7.47
N ALA A 26 -8.89 4.55 7.85
CA ALA A 26 -8.98 3.14 8.22
C ALA A 26 -8.56 2.24 7.04
N TYR A 27 -7.67 1.29 7.30
CA TYR A 27 -7.22 0.29 6.33
C TYR A 27 -7.71 -1.10 6.68
N GLY A 28 -7.57 -1.50 7.95
CA GLY A 28 -7.91 -2.84 8.43
C GLY A 28 -7.61 -3.00 9.91
N LEU A 29 -7.52 -4.26 10.35
CA LEU A 29 -7.22 -4.63 11.73
C LEU A 29 -5.94 -5.47 11.77
N LEU A 30 -5.10 -5.23 12.77
CA LEU A 30 -4.07 -6.17 13.20
C LEU A 30 -4.67 -7.00 14.33
N GLN A 31 -4.80 -8.30 14.08
CA GLN A 31 -5.37 -9.26 15.03
C GLN A 31 -4.31 -10.24 15.51
N VAL A 32 -4.38 -10.58 16.79
CA VAL A 32 -3.74 -11.77 17.35
C VAL A 32 -4.79 -12.62 18.05
N ASP A 33 -4.66 -13.94 17.89
CA ASP A 33 -5.61 -14.93 18.37
C ASP A 33 -4.92 -15.93 19.31
N ALA A 34 -5.67 -16.48 20.26
CA ALA A 34 -5.22 -17.52 21.17
C ALA A 34 -6.25 -18.67 21.24
N THR A 35 -5.73 -19.91 21.24
CA THR A 35 -6.53 -21.14 21.41
C THR A 35 -6.65 -21.59 22.86
N GLU A 36 -5.97 -20.88 23.76
CA GLU A 36 -6.09 -21.03 25.22
C GLU A 36 -6.59 -19.71 25.82
N PRO A 37 -7.32 -19.74 26.94
CA PRO A 37 -7.79 -18.53 27.60
C PRO A 37 -6.62 -17.60 27.93
N ARG A 38 -6.67 -16.38 27.39
CA ARG A 38 -5.68 -15.34 27.63
C ARG A 38 -6.39 -14.02 27.86
N ASP A 39 -5.97 -13.29 28.90
CA ASP A 39 -6.37 -11.91 29.10
C ASP A 39 -5.38 -11.01 28.38
N PHE A 40 -5.86 -10.27 27.37
CA PHE A 40 -5.05 -9.31 26.63
C PHE A 40 -5.21 -7.95 27.28
N GLY A 41 -4.16 -7.51 27.98
CA GLY A 41 -4.17 -6.27 28.74
C GLY A 41 -3.89 -5.03 27.88
N ASN A 42 -3.78 -3.90 28.58
CA ASN A 42 -3.38 -2.64 27.96
C ASN A 42 -1.98 -2.72 27.32
N GLU A 43 -1.03 -3.40 27.97
CA GLU A 43 0.33 -3.58 27.44
C GLU A 43 0.34 -4.35 26.11
N ASP A 44 -0.44 -5.43 25.99
CA ASP A 44 -0.60 -6.16 24.72
C ASP A 44 -1.16 -5.24 23.63
N THR A 45 -2.18 -4.44 23.98
CA THR A 45 -2.83 -3.53 23.04
C THR A 45 -1.91 -2.38 22.61
N GLU A 46 -1.10 -1.83 23.51
CA GLU A 46 -0.12 -0.79 23.22
C GLU A 46 1.03 -1.31 22.35
N PHE A 47 1.50 -2.53 22.65
CA PHE A 47 2.47 -3.23 21.81
C PHE A 47 1.92 -3.40 20.39
N LEU A 48 0.73 -4.00 20.24
CA LEU A 48 0.10 -4.19 18.93
C LEU A 48 -0.13 -2.86 18.20
N ARG A 49 -0.54 -1.80 18.92
CA ARG A 49 -0.74 -0.46 18.36
C ARG A 49 0.56 0.09 17.76
N THR A 50 1.70 -0.16 18.39
CA THR A 50 3.01 0.27 17.87
C THR A 50 3.30 -0.37 16.51
N TYR A 51 3.03 -1.68 16.37
CA TYR A 51 3.15 -2.36 15.08
C TYR A 51 2.14 -1.85 14.05
N ALA A 52 0.89 -1.61 14.45
CA ALA A 52 -0.15 -1.11 13.55
C ALA A 52 0.20 0.27 12.97
N ILE A 53 0.87 1.14 13.73
CA ILE A 53 1.37 2.43 13.25
C ILE A 53 2.44 2.24 12.16
N ILE A 54 3.40 1.34 12.38
CA ILE A 54 4.47 1.05 11.41
C ILE A 54 3.88 0.44 10.14
N LEU A 55 3.00 -0.55 10.28
CA LEU A 55 2.30 -1.17 9.15
C LEU A 55 1.55 -0.13 8.32
N GLY A 56 0.83 0.79 8.95
CA GLY A 56 0.13 1.87 8.27
C GLY A 56 1.03 2.71 7.35
N GLN A 57 2.23 3.06 7.81
CA GLN A 57 3.21 3.81 7.02
C GLN A 57 3.77 2.99 5.84
N VAL A 58 4.09 1.72 6.08
CA VAL A 58 4.65 0.83 5.05
C VAL A 58 3.61 0.54 3.97
N ILE A 59 2.36 0.25 4.35
CA ILE A 59 1.27 -0.01 3.42
C ILE A 59 1.01 1.20 2.52
N ASP A 60 0.93 2.41 3.11
CA ASP A 60 0.76 3.66 2.35
C ASP A 60 1.91 3.85 1.33
N ARG A 61 3.16 3.62 1.74
CA ARG A 61 4.32 3.71 0.85
C ARG A 61 4.23 2.72 -0.31
N LEU A 62 3.90 1.45 -0.03
CA LEU A 62 3.79 0.42 -1.06
C LEU A 62 2.68 0.72 -2.06
N GLN A 63 1.54 1.22 -1.58
CA GLN A 63 0.43 1.64 -2.45
C GLN A 63 0.83 2.81 -3.36
N LYS A 64 1.53 3.81 -2.83
CA LYS A 64 2.04 4.96 -3.61
C LYS A 64 3.05 4.52 -4.67
N VAL A 65 3.99 3.65 -4.33
CA VAL A 65 4.98 3.12 -5.28
C VAL A 65 4.30 2.29 -6.38
N SER A 66 3.33 1.45 -6.01
CA SER A 66 2.56 0.66 -6.98
C SER A 66 1.75 1.56 -7.93
N ALA A 67 1.08 2.59 -7.39
CA ALA A 67 0.34 3.55 -8.18
C ALA A 67 1.23 4.35 -9.15
N LEU A 68 2.44 4.74 -8.70
CA LEU A 68 3.44 5.39 -9.54
C LEU A 68 3.87 4.48 -10.70
N ARG A 69 4.29 3.24 -10.41
CA ARG A 69 4.70 2.26 -11.42
C ARG A 69 3.60 2.00 -12.44
N GLN A 70 2.35 1.82 -12.00
CA GLN A 70 1.23 1.65 -12.92
C GLN A 70 0.97 2.89 -13.79
N SER A 71 1.22 4.09 -13.27
CA SER A 71 1.11 5.32 -14.06
C SER A 71 2.23 5.43 -15.09
N GLU A 72 3.45 5.06 -14.72
CA GLU A 72 4.61 5.01 -15.61
C GLU A 72 4.40 3.98 -16.72
N ASP A 73 3.94 2.77 -16.41
CA ASP A 73 3.64 1.72 -17.40
C ASP A 73 2.55 2.18 -18.38
N ARG A 74 1.48 2.83 -17.87
CA ARG A 74 0.41 3.38 -18.73
C ARG A 74 0.94 4.50 -19.62
N PHE A 75 1.78 5.37 -19.09
CA PHE A 75 2.40 6.45 -19.85
C PHE A 75 3.33 5.90 -20.94
N GLN A 76 4.18 4.92 -20.60
CA GLN A 76 5.09 4.29 -21.54
C GLN A 76 4.32 3.62 -22.69
N ARG A 77 3.29 2.83 -22.38
CA ARG A 77 2.44 2.21 -23.41
C ARG A 77 1.72 3.25 -24.27
N PHE A 78 1.25 4.35 -23.68
CA PHE A 78 0.65 5.44 -24.45
C PHE A 78 1.68 6.09 -25.39
N ALA A 79 2.88 6.41 -24.90
CA ALA A 79 3.95 7.00 -25.70
C ALA A 79 4.41 6.07 -26.85
N GLU A 80 4.48 4.76 -26.61
CA GLU A 80 4.83 3.74 -27.60
C GLU A 80 3.77 3.55 -28.69
N HIS A 81 2.49 3.70 -28.35
CA HIS A 81 1.38 3.48 -29.29
C HIS A 81 0.72 4.75 -29.84
N SER A 82 1.07 5.94 -29.33
CA SER A 82 0.52 7.19 -29.85
C SER A 82 1.08 7.51 -31.23
N ALA A 83 0.20 7.91 -32.16
CA ALA A 83 0.59 8.31 -33.51
C ALA A 83 1.35 9.65 -33.56
N ASN A 84 1.43 10.38 -32.45
CA ASN A 84 2.04 11.72 -32.34
C ASN A 84 3.38 11.67 -31.60
N VAL A 85 4.32 12.54 -31.99
CA VAL A 85 5.61 12.69 -31.28
C VAL A 85 5.35 13.25 -29.88
N LEU A 86 5.68 12.46 -28.85
CA LEU A 86 5.61 12.89 -27.46
C LEU A 86 7.01 13.25 -26.97
N TRP A 87 7.20 14.50 -26.56
CA TRP A 87 8.43 14.97 -25.94
C TRP A 87 8.12 15.59 -24.57
N LEU A 88 8.89 15.18 -23.57
CA LEU A 88 8.90 15.81 -22.23
C LEU A 88 10.25 16.47 -22.03
N ALA A 89 10.27 17.74 -21.67
CA ALA A 89 11.48 18.46 -21.29
C ALA A 89 11.36 18.96 -19.86
N ASP A 90 12.46 18.86 -19.12
CA ASP A 90 12.61 19.51 -17.82
C ASP A 90 12.78 21.01 -18.06
N LEU A 91 11.78 21.79 -17.62
CA LEU A 91 11.72 23.23 -17.89
C LEU A 91 12.80 24.04 -17.15
N LYS A 92 13.49 23.47 -16.14
CA LYS A 92 14.54 24.16 -15.37
C LYS A 92 15.92 23.96 -15.97
N SER A 93 16.19 22.79 -16.54
CA SER A 93 17.47 22.41 -17.12
C SER A 93 17.46 22.42 -18.65
N GLY A 94 16.29 22.55 -19.28
CA GLY A 94 16.11 22.44 -20.74
C GLY A 94 16.36 21.03 -21.27
N ARG A 95 16.52 20.04 -20.37
CA ARG A 95 16.93 18.70 -20.74
C ARG A 95 15.72 17.86 -21.15
N LEU A 96 15.85 17.17 -22.27
CA LEU A 96 14.86 16.25 -22.78
C LEU A 96 14.80 15.00 -21.88
N VAL A 97 13.64 14.77 -21.26
CA VAL A 97 13.37 13.69 -20.29
C VAL A 97 12.80 12.46 -21.00
N HIS A 98 12.02 12.65 -22.07
CA HIS A 98 11.45 11.56 -22.85
C HIS A 98 11.24 11.95 -24.31
N LEU A 99 11.58 11.05 -25.23
CA LEU A 99 11.24 11.11 -26.66
C LEU A 99 10.60 9.79 -27.05
N SER A 100 9.41 9.84 -27.65
CA SER A 100 8.79 8.66 -28.25
C SER A 100 9.72 8.03 -29.31
N PRO A 101 9.87 6.69 -29.39
CA PRO A 101 10.80 5.99 -30.30
C PRO A 101 10.62 6.30 -31.80
N ARG A 102 9.49 6.89 -32.19
CA ARG A 102 9.20 7.27 -33.58
C ARG A 102 10.14 8.37 -34.13
N PHE A 103 10.97 8.98 -33.27
CA PHE A 103 12.03 9.90 -33.69
C PHE A 103 13.26 9.20 -34.31
N ALA A 104 13.41 7.87 -34.15
CA ALA A 104 14.56 7.13 -34.67
C ALA A 104 14.39 6.57 -36.10
N GLN A 105 13.31 6.93 -36.80
CA GLN A 105 12.99 6.42 -38.14
C GLN A 105 12.81 7.51 -39.21
N VAL A 106 13.40 8.70 -39.05
CA VAL A 106 13.51 9.70 -40.13
C VAL A 106 14.96 10.01 -40.41
#